data_AF-A0A953NEZ5-F1
#
_entry.id   AF-A0A953NEZ5-F1
#
_cell.length_a   1.000
_cell.length_b   1.000
_cell.length_c   1.000
_cell.angle_alpha   90.00
_cell.angle_beta   90.00
_cell.angle_gamma   90.00
#
_symmetry.space_group_name_H-M   'P 1'
#
loop_
_entity.id
_entity.type
_entity.pdbx_description
1 polymer ?
#
loop_
_entity_poly.entity_id
_entity_poly.type
_entity_poly.pdbx_seq_one_letter_code
_entity_poly.pdbx_strand_id
1 'polypeptide(L)' 'MVKEIERAGLPVVHMCTIVPISKTVGANRIVPTVAIPHPLGNPNLSYEDERALRRRLVEKALKALQTPIDEQTVFE' A
#
# COMPACT_ATOMS: atom_id res chain seq x y z
N MET A 1 -1.16 14.28 -0.05
CA MET A 1 -1.29 13.79 1.35
C MET A 1 -0.09 12.94 1.76
N VAL A 2 0.10 11.72 1.22
CA VAL A 2 1.20 10.81 1.64
C VAL A 2 2.60 11.44 1.55
N LYS A 3 2.91 12.13 0.45
CA LYS A 3 4.18 12.87 0.29
C LYS A 3 4.45 13.87 1.43
N GLU A 4 3.41 14.59 1.86
CA GLU A 4 3.54 15.63 2.88
C GLU A 4 3.62 15.05 4.30
N ILE A 5 2.94 13.94 4.57
CA ILE A 5 3.08 13.19 5.83
C ILE A 5 4.54 12.72 5.99
N GLU A 6 5.11 12.18 4.91
CA GLU A 6 6.49 11.72 4.95
C GLU A 6 7.50 12.86 5.05
N ARG A 7 7.24 13.99 4.39
CA ARG A 7 8.02 15.23 4.55
C ARG A 7 8.03 15.74 5.99
N ALA A 8 6.95 15.51 6.74
CA ALA A 8 6.87 15.84 8.17
C ALA A 8 7.63 14.86 9.08
N GLY A 9 8.35 13.87 8.50
CA GLY A 9 9.14 12.89 9.25
C GLY A 9 8.34 11.67 9.72
N LEU A 10 7.10 11.51 9.25
CA LEU A 10 6.26 10.37 9.60
C LEU A 10 6.24 9.35 8.45
N PRO A 11 6.75 8.12 8.64
CA PRO A 11 6.66 7.11 7.60
C PRO A 11 5.19 6.83 7.27
N VAL A 12 4.88 6.72 5.99
CA VAL A 12 3.54 6.44 5.49
C VAL A 12 3.63 5.52 4.27
N VAL A 13 2.63 4.66 4.09
CA VAL A 13 2.53 3.76 2.95
C VAL A 13 1.28 4.09 2.16
N HIS A 14 1.44 4.27 0.85
CA HIS A 14 0.32 4.43 -0.05
C HIS A 14 -0.09 3.05 -0.59
N MET A 15 -1.19 2.51 -0.06
CA MET A 15 -1.80 1.30 -0.59
C MET A 15 -2.76 1.68 -1.73
N CYS A 16 -2.43 1.30 -2.96
CA CYS A 16 -3.18 1.75 -4.14
C CYS A 16 -3.06 0.78 -5.33
N THR A 17 -4.08 0.78 -6.19
CA THR A 17 -4.13 -0.11 -7.36
C THR A 17 -3.44 0.52 -8.58
N ILE A 18 -3.58 1.84 -8.77
CA ILE A 18 -2.97 2.53 -9.92
C ILE A 18 -1.59 3.08 -9.54
N VAL A 19 -0.61 2.17 -9.49
CA VAL A 19 0.79 2.48 -9.12
C VAL A 19 1.39 3.64 -9.92
N PRO A 20 1.21 3.76 -11.26
CA PRO A 20 1.79 4.87 -12.02
C PRO A 20 1.36 6.25 -11.51
N ILE A 21 0.09 6.42 -11.13
CA ILE A 21 -0.40 7.69 -10.61
C ILE A 21 0.25 8.01 -9.26
N SER A 22 0.35 7.02 -8.37
CA SER A 22 1.01 7.16 -7.06
C SER A 22 2.49 7.51 -7.18
N LYS A 23 3.17 6.98 -8.21
CA LYS A 23 4.55 7.37 -8.53
C LYS A 23 4.62 8.85 -8.93
N THR A 24 3.79 9.27 -9.88
CA THR A 24 3.77 10.65 -10.39
C THR A 24 3.46 11.69 -9.31
N VAL A 25 2.57 11.39 -8.36
CA VAL A 25 2.27 12.33 -7.25
C VAL A 25 3.31 12.31 -6.12
N GLY A 26 4.33 11.44 -6.21
CA GLY A 26 5.46 11.41 -5.29
C GLY A 26 5.20 10.66 -3.98
N ALA A 27 4.44 9.56 -4.00
CA ALA A 27 4.38 8.66 -2.85
C ALA A 27 5.67 7.85 -2.75
N ASN A 28 6.38 7.85 -1.61
CA ASN A 28 7.68 7.19 -1.53
C ASN A 28 7.58 5.69 -1.26
N ARG A 29 6.65 5.24 -0.40
CA ARG A 29 6.36 3.82 -0.18
C ARG A 29 5.02 3.44 -0.80
N ILE A 30 5.03 2.57 -1.80
CA ILE A 30 3.83 2.16 -2.54
C ILE A 30 3.61 0.66 -2.38
N VAL A 31 2.41 0.25 -1.98
CA VAL A 31 2.00 -1.16 -1.95
C VAL A 31 0.85 -1.35 -2.94
N PRO A 32 1.05 -2.14 -4.01
CA PRO A 32 -0.01 -2.49 -4.94
C PRO A 32 -1.14 -3.25 -4.23
N THR A 33 -2.38 -2.88 -4.55
CA THR A 33 -3.60 -3.49 -4.02
C THR A 33 -4.37 -4.27 -5.07
N VAL A 34 -5.44 -4.96 -4.68
CA VAL A 34 -6.10 -6.01 -5.49
C VAL A 34 -6.82 -5.45 -6.71
N ALA A 35 -7.68 -4.46 -6.50
CA ALA A 35 -8.52 -3.89 -7.54
C ALA A 35 -8.90 -2.44 -7.20
N ILE A 36 -9.43 -1.70 -8.17
CA ILE A 36 -9.96 -0.34 -7.92
C ILE A 36 -11.16 -0.41 -6.99
N PRO A 37 -12.21 -1.21 -7.28
CA PRO A 37 -13.20 -1.55 -6.27
C PRO A 37 -12.58 -2.46 -5.22
N HIS A 38 -12.85 -2.22 -3.94
CA HIS A 38 -12.36 -3.04 -2.82
C HIS A 38 -10.82 -3.22 -2.83
N PRO A 39 -10.01 -2.15 -2.69
CA PRO A 39 -8.56 -2.26 -2.79
C PRO A 39 -7.96 -3.32 -1.85
N LEU A 40 -8.53 -3.46 -0.66
CA LEU A 40 -8.05 -4.41 0.34
C LEU A 40 -8.83 -5.72 0.41
N GLY A 41 -9.82 -5.95 -0.45
CA GLY A 41 -10.72 -7.10 -0.33
C GLY A 41 -11.13 -7.68 -1.68
N ASN A 42 -11.87 -8.77 -1.64
CA ASN A 42 -12.46 -9.37 -2.83
C ASN A 42 -13.81 -10.00 -2.48
N PRO A 43 -14.94 -9.48 -3.00
CA PRO A 43 -16.27 -9.97 -2.65
C PRO A 43 -16.57 -11.37 -3.21
N ASN A 44 -15.76 -11.88 -4.14
CA ASN A 44 -15.92 -13.22 -4.72
C ASN A 44 -15.23 -14.32 -3.89
N LEU A 45 -14.55 -13.96 -2.80
CA LEU A 45 -13.87 -14.90 -1.91
C LEU A 45 -14.78 -15.34 -0.76
N SER A 46 -14.46 -16.49 -0.17
CA SER A 46 -15.02 -16.89 1.12
C SER A 46 -14.64 -15.88 2.21
N TYR A 47 -15.39 -15.87 3.32
CA TYR A 47 -15.07 -15.00 4.46
C TYR A 47 -13.63 -15.23 4.97
N GLU A 48 -13.19 -16.49 5.02
CA GLU A 48 -11.86 -16.86 5.51
C GLU A 48 -10.75 -16.38 4.56
N ASP A 49 -10.93 -16.58 3.26
CA ASP A 49 -9.97 -16.16 2.24
C ASP A 49 -9.88 -14.63 2.12
N GLU A 50 -11.02 -13.94 2.24
CA GLU A 50 -11.07 -12.47 2.25
C GLU A 50 -10.33 -11.91 3.46
N ARG A 51 -10.54 -12.50 4.64
CA ARG A 51 -9.83 -12.12 5.87
C ARG A 51 -8.32 -12.37 5.74
N ALA A 52 -7.93 -13.50 5.17
CA ALA A 52 -6.52 -13.83 4.92
C ALA A 52 -5.88 -12.87 3.90
N LEU A 53 -6.62 -12.49 2.85
CA LEU A 53 -6.20 -11.49 1.86
C LEU A 53 -5.96 -10.13 2.51
N ARG A 54 -6.93 -9.61 3.27
CA ARG A 54 -6.79 -8.35 4.02
C ARG A 54 -5.58 -8.38 4.94
N ARG A 55 -5.40 -9.48 5.68
CA ARG A 55 -4.30 -9.62 6.63
C ARG A 55 -2.95 -9.54 5.92
N ARG A 56 -2.77 -10.26 4.81
CA ARG A 56 -1.54 -10.25 4.01
C ARG A 56 -1.19 -8.87 3.47
N LEU A 57 -2.18 -8.12 2.98
CA LEU A 57 -1.98 -6.76 2.46
C LEU A 57 -1.56 -5.80 3.57
N VAL A 58 -2.19 -5.87 4.74
CA VAL A 58 -1.84 -5.03 5.89
C VAL A 58 -0.46 -5.38 6.44
N GLU A 59 -0.11 -6.66 6.52
CA GLU A 59 1.23 -7.10 6.95
C GLU A 59 2.32 -6.62 5.99
N LYS A 60 2.05 -6.67 4.67
CA LYS A 60 2.94 -6.12 3.66
C LYS A 60 3.10 -4.61 3.81
N ALA A 61 2.02 -3.86 4.04
CA ALA A 61 2.10 -2.43 4.30
C ALA A 61 2.85 -2.12 5.59
N LEU A 62 2.66 -2.91 6.64
CA LEU A 62 3.39 -2.75 7.89
C LEU A 62 4.89 -2.98 7.70
N LYS A 63 5.28 -4.00 6.93
CA LYS A 63 6.68 -4.24 6.56
C LYS A 63 7.26 -3.08 5.76
N ALA A 64 6.53 -2.58 4.76
CA ALA A 64 6.95 -1.42 3.97
C ALA A 64 7.12 -0.16 4.84
N LEU A 65 6.21 0.08 5.79
CA LEU A 65 6.25 1.20 6.73
C LEU A 65 7.53 1.20 7.57
N GLN A 66 7.99 0.01 7.99
CA GLN A 66 9.18 -0.18 8.82
C GLN A 66 10.48 -0.23 8.01
N THR A 67 10.39 -0.35 6.68
CA THR A 67 11.57 -0.47 5.82
C THR A 67 12.14 0.93 5.54
N PRO A 68 13.42 1.18 5.88
CA PRO A 68 14.13 2.36 5.41
C PRO A 68 14.21 2.36 3.89
N ILE A 69 14.01 3.51 3.26
CA ILE A 69 14.14 3.67 1.81
C ILE A 69 14.92 4.95 1.53
N ASP A 70 15.77 4.91 0.51
CA ASP A 70 16.50 6.08 0.00
C ASP A 70 15.87 6.63 -1.29
N GLU A 71 15.02 5.84 -1.94
CA GLU A 71 14.32 6.18 -3.18
C GLU A 71 12.85 5.71 -3.17
N GLN A 72 12.06 6.24 -4.09
CA GLN A 72 10.66 5.82 -4.25
C GLN A 72 10.59 4.32 -4.57
N THR A 73 9.93 3.57 -3.70
CA THR A 73 9.92 2.11 -3.72
C THR A 73 8.49 1.56 -3.85
N VAL A 74 8.32 0.61 -4.75
CA VAL A 74 7.11 -0.23 -4.84
C VAL A 74 7.41 -1.57 -4.18
N PHE A 75 6.61 -1.94 -3.19
CA PHE A 75 6.78 -3.18 -2.44
C PHE A 75 5.89 -4.27 -3.06
N GLU A 76 6.47 -5.42 -3.39
CA GLU A 76 5.81 -6.60 -4.00
C GLU A 76 5.47 -7.70 -2.99
#